data_AF-A0A0S3KFM0-F1
#
_entry.id   AF-A0A0S3KFM0-F1
#
_cell.length_a   1.000
_cell.length_b   1.000
_cell.length_c   1.000
_cell.angle_alpha   90.00
_cell.angle_beta   90.00
_cell.angle_gamma   90.00
#
_symmetry.space_group_name_H-M   'P 1'
#
loop_
_entity.id
_entity.type
_entity.pdbx_description
1 polymer ?
#
loop_
_entity_poly.entity_id
_entity_poly.type
_entity_poly.pdbx_seq_one_letter_code
_entity_poly.pdbx_strand_id
1 'polypeptide(L)'
;MKATSKEINRVANYIESKLLQEGVVIQRYDAYSTNSVYFKFDCGLSNSLRIGDHDGKKTLSYMFMVDVTHSGQRIVKQDKFTQYIYAATKQQRKKAVKHILDHRERRIVQYGGYENYRTQMKHQYISSKGQKGFWSQAEFINKKREGIKND
;
A
#
# COMPACT_ATOMS: atom_id res chain seq x y z
N MET A 1 -14.16 -20.86 5.99
CA MET A 1 -13.35 -20.42 7.15
C MET A 1 -13.20 -18.91 7.05
N LYS A 2 -13.58 -18.13 8.08
CA LYS A 2 -13.27 -16.70 8.11
C LYS A 2 -11.75 -16.54 8.17
N ALA A 3 -11.17 -15.79 7.25
CA ALA A 3 -9.76 -15.47 7.34
C ALA A 3 -9.54 -14.72 8.66
N THR A 4 -8.63 -15.24 9.47
CA THR A 4 -8.33 -14.62 10.76
C THR A 4 -7.42 -13.42 10.54
N SER A 5 -7.45 -12.45 11.44
CA SER A 5 -6.54 -11.29 11.43
C SER A 5 -5.06 -11.70 11.27
N LYS A 6 -4.72 -12.94 11.66
CA LYS A 6 -3.43 -13.60 11.44
C LYS A 6 -3.06 -13.79 9.97
N GLU A 7 -4.01 -14.20 9.10
CA GLU A 7 -3.73 -14.37 7.68
C GLU A 7 -3.49 -13.03 6.98
N ILE A 8 -4.34 -12.03 7.28
CA ILE A 8 -4.18 -10.66 6.79
C ILE A 8 -2.81 -10.13 7.18
N ASN A 9 -2.41 -10.27 8.46
CA ASN A 9 -1.10 -9.85 8.93
C ASN A 9 0.05 -10.62 8.28
N ARG A 10 -0.10 -11.93 8.05
CA ARG A 10 0.92 -12.72 7.33
C ARG A 10 1.12 -12.21 5.91
N VAL A 11 0.03 -11.91 5.21
CA VAL A 11 0.06 -11.36 3.85
C VAL A 11 0.67 -9.95 3.85
N ALA A 12 0.25 -9.10 4.79
CA ALA A 12 0.77 -7.74 4.96
C ALA A 12 2.28 -7.76 5.20
N ASN A 13 2.77 -8.53 6.17
CA ASN A 13 4.19 -8.62 6.50
C ASN A 13 5.02 -9.18 5.34
N TYR A 14 4.47 -10.12 4.55
CA TYR A 14 5.13 -10.60 3.34
C TYR A 14 5.29 -9.49 2.30
N ILE A 15 4.22 -8.75 1.99
CA ILE A 15 4.27 -7.69 0.98
C ILE A 15 5.16 -6.54 1.46
N GLU A 16 4.98 -6.12 2.71
CA GLU A 16 5.77 -5.09 3.39
C GLU A 16 7.27 -5.41 3.32
N SER A 17 7.69 -6.60 3.76
CA SER A 17 9.12 -6.98 3.74
C SER A 17 9.71 -6.98 2.33
N LYS A 18 8.93 -7.38 1.32
CA LYS A 18 9.38 -7.34 -0.09
C LYS A 18 9.49 -5.94 -0.65
N LEU A 19 8.57 -5.05 -0.31
CA LEU A 19 8.63 -3.66 -0.79
C LEU A 19 9.71 -2.85 -0.06
N LEU A 20 9.91 -3.07 1.24
CA LEU A 20 11.00 -2.45 2.00
C LEU A 20 12.39 -2.87 1.50
N GLN A 21 12.55 -4.12 1.06
CA GLN A 21 13.81 -4.60 0.45
C GLN A 21 14.18 -3.82 -0.82
N GLU A 22 13.18 -3.30 -1.54
CA GLU A 22 13.33 -2.54 -2.79
C GLU A 22 13.32 -1.01 -2.55
N GLY A 23 13.41 -0.56 -1.28
CA GLY A 23 13.49 0.86 -0.94
C GLY A 23 12.17 1.63 -1.01
N VAL A 24 11.02 0.96 -0.98
CA VAL A 24 9.72 1.64 -0.89
C VAL A 24 9.51 2.18 0.53
N VAL A 25 9.11 3.44 0.67
CA VAL A 25 8.68 3.99 1.96
C VAL A 25 7.24 3.58 2.22
N ILE A 26 6.96 2.96 3.36
CA ILE A 26 5.63 2.43 3.69
C ILE A 26 5.09 3.10 4.94
N GLN A 27 3.89 3.65 4.83
CA GLN A 27 3.04 4.02 5.96
C GLN A 27 2.00 2.94 6.13
N ARG A 28 1.88 2.38 7.33
CA ARG A 28 0.99 1.28 7.65
C ARG A 28 -0.05 1.70 8.68
N TYR A 29 -1.30 1.33 8.42
CA TYR A 29 -2.40 1.47 9.37
C TYR A 29 -3.15 0.14 9.49
N ASP A 30 -3.20 -0.40 10.71
CA ASP A 30 -3.96 -1.60 11.05
C ASP A 30 -5.30 -1.17 11.63
N ALA A 31 -6.39 -1.56 10.97
CA ALA A 31 -7.70 -1.02 11.27
C ALA A 31 -8.27 -1.60 12.56
N TYR A 32 -8.75 -0.72 13.46
CA TYR A 32 -9.33 -1.15 14.73
C TYR A 32 -10.67 -1.88 14.58
N SER A 33 -11.56 -1.36 13.73
CA SER A 33 -12.95 -1.83 13.64
C SER A 33 -13.22 -2.83 12.52
N THR A 34 -12.22 -3.16 11.71
CA THR A 34 -12.35 -4.04 10.54
C THR A 34 -11.12 -4.92 10.39
N ASN A 35 -11.29 -6.10 9.82
CA ASN A 35 -10.18 -6.95 9.38
C ASN A 35 -9.54 -6.35 8.12
N SER A 36 -8.72 -5.32 8.29
CA SER A 36 -7.99 -4.70 7.19
C SER A 36 -6.67 -4.09 7.63
N VAL A 37 -5.66 -4.24 6.79
CA VAL A 37 -4.38 -3.53 6.86
C VAL A 37 -4.27 -2.65 5.63
N TYR A 38 -3.82 -1.41 5.84
CA TYR A 38 -3.70 -0.40 4.81
C TYR A 38 -2.27 0.10 4.70
N PHE A 39 -1.75 0.15 3.47
CA PHE A 39 -0.48 0.77 3.15
C PHE A 39 -0.67 2.00 2.26
N LYS A 40 0.10 3.05 2.53
CA LYS A 40 0.43 4.09 1.54
C LYS A 40 1.91 3.98 1.20
N PHE A 41 2.21 4.01 -0.09
CA PHE A 41 3.57 3.89 -0.61
C PHE A 41 4.11 5.26 -0.98
N ASP A 42 5.34 5.54 -0.56
CA ASP A 42 6.07 6.76 -0.87
C ASP A 42 5.26 8.03 -0.56
N CYS A 43 4.74 8.08 0.67
CA CYS A 43 3.85 9.14 1.12
C CYS A 43 2.62 9.29 0.21
N GLY A 44 2.10 8.20 -0.34
CA GLY A 44 0.91 8.18 -1.21
C GLY A 44 1.17 8.45 -2.69
N LEU A 45 2.39 8.83 -3.11
CA LEU A 45 2.69 9.11 -4.51
C LEU A 45 2.72 7.86 -5.40
N SER A 46 2.95 6.70 -4.81
CA SER A 46 2.87 5.38 -5.46
C SER A 46 1.59 4.63 -5.08
N ASN A 47 0.51 5.38 -4.79
CA ASN A 47 -0.80 4.85 -4.42
C ASN A 47 -0.79 4.05 -3.09
N SER A 48 -1.80 3.19 -2.92
CA SER A 48 -2.09 2.49 -1.68
C SER A 48 -2.50 1.04 -1.94
N LEU A 49 -2.26 0.20 -0.95
CA LEU A 49 -2.71 -1.18 -0.90
C LEU A 49 -3.64 -1.36 0.29
N ARG A 50 -4.73 -2.08 0.08
CA ARG A 50 -5.54 -2.63 1.15
C ARG A 50 -5.45 -4.15 1.17
N ILE A 51 -5.32 -4.73 2.34
CA ILE A 51 -5.36 -6.18 2.56
C ILE A 51 -6.50 -6.44 3.53
N GLY A 52 -7.46 -7.29 3.17
CA GLY A 52 -8.62 -7.55 4.03
C GLY A 52 -9.47 -8.71 3.52
N ASP A 53 -10.55 -8.99 4.23
CA ASP A 53 -11.50 -10.09 3.99
C ASP A 53 -12.87 -9.61 3.50
N HIS A 54 -12.95 -8.36 3.01
CA HIS A 54 -14.20 -7.75 2.53
C HIS A 54 -13.93 -6.72 1.43
N ASP A 55 -14.95 -6.34 0.65
CA ASP A 55 -14.83 -5.35 -0.44
C ASP A 55 -14.44 -3.94 0.03
N GLY A 56 -14.65 -3.62 1.30
CA GLY A 56 -14.36 -2.32 1.88
C GLY A 56 -15.53 -1.36 1.79
N LYS A 57 -15.24 -0.07 2.00
CA LYS A 57 -16.24 0.99 1.82
C LYS A 57 -16.30 1.36 0.33
N LYS A 58 -17.51 1.39 -0.24
CA LYS A 58 -17.75 1.73 -1.67
C LYS A 58 -17.15 3.08 -2.09
N THR A 59 -17.05 4.03 -1.15
CA THR A 59 -16.52 5.37 -1.41
C THR A 59 -14.98 5.44 -1.44
N LEU A 60 -14.28 4.37 -1.06
CA LEU A 60 -12.82 4.33 -1.01
C LEU A 60 -12.27 3.52 -2.18
N SER A 61 -11.52 4.18 -3.05
CA SER A 61 -10.94 3.56 -4.24
C SER A 61 -9.45 3.29 -4.03
N TYR A 62 -9.10 2.08 -3.62
CA TYR A 62 -7.71 1.61 -3.57
C TYR A 62 -7.27 1.10 -4.94
N MET A 63 -6.10 1.50 -5.41
CA MET A 63 -5.56 0.98 -6.67
C MET A 63 -5.18 -0.50 -6.53
N PHE A 64 -4.57 -0.88 -5.42
CA PHE A 64 -4.20 -2.27 -5.14
C PHE A 64 -5.02 -2.81 -3.96
N MET A 65 -5.49 -4.04 -4.13
CA MET A 65 -6.21 -4.76 -3.08
C MET A 65 -5.73 -6.21 -3.04
N VAL A 66 -5.61 -6.77 -1.84
CA VAL A 66 -5.50 -8.21 -1.63
C VAL A 66 -6.68 -8.66 -0.80
N ASP A 67 -7.52 -9.49 -1.40
CA ASP A 67 -8.63 -10.13 -0.72
C ASP A 67 -8.20 -11.53 -0.28
N VAL A 68 -8.22 -11.77 1.02
CA VAL A 68 -7.84 -13.07 1.61
C VAL A 68 -8.93 -14.13 1.45
N THR A 69 -10.15 -13.74 1.12
CA THR A 69 -11.27 -14.66 0.82
C THR A 69 -11.31 -15.06 -0.65
N HIS A 70 -10.67 -14.26 -1.52
CA HIS A 70 -10.51 -14.56 -2.93
C HIS A 70 -9.38 -15.57 -3.18
N SER A 71 -9.65 -16.57 -4.02
CA SER A 71 -8.70 -17.64 -4.37
C SER A 71 -8.31 -17.66 -5.86
N GLY A 72 -8.91 -16.80 -6.69
CA GLY A 72 -8.75 -16.80 -8.14
C GLY A 72 -7.61 -15.95 -8.69
N GLN A 73 -7.67 -15.70 -10.01
CA GLN A 73 -6.77 -14.76 -10.68
C GLN A 73 -7.09 -13.31 -10.30
N ARG A 74 -6.17 -12.40 -10.60
CA ARG A 74 -6.37 -10.96 -10.38
C ARG A 74 -7.64 -10.49 -11.10
N ILE A 75 -8.51 -9.79 -10.38
CA ILE A 75 -9.68 -9.09 -10.92
C ILE A 75 -9.28 -7.63 -11.18
N VAL A 76 -9.74 -7.08 -12.31
CA VAL A 76 -9.57 -5.66 -12.65
C VAL A 76 -10.95 -5.03 -12.66
N LYS A 77 -11.16 -4.01 -11.83
CA LYS A 77 -12.38 -3.18 -11.85
C LYS A 77 -12.02 -1.82 -12.46
N GLN A 78 -12.75 -1.43 -13.49
CA GLN A 78 -12.63 -0.11 -14.10
C GLN A 78 -13.93 0.65 -13.83
N ASP A 79 -13.85 1.59 -12.90
CA ASP A 79 -14.91 2.56 -12.60
C ASP A 79 -14.27 3.96 -12.69
N LYS A 80 -14.56 4.88 -11.77
CA LYS A 80 -13.84 6.16 -11.66
C LYS A 80 -12.31 6.01 -11.58
N PHE A 81 -11.84 4.94 -10.94
CA PHE A 81 -10.42 4.59 -10.86
C PHE A 81 -10.23 3.08 -11.09
N THR A 82 -9.12 2.70 -11.72
CA THR A 82 -8.77 1.29 -11.91
C THR A 82 -8.32 0.66 -10.60
N GLN A 83 -8.93 -0.47 -10.24
CA GLN A 83 -8.58 -1.28 -9.08
C GLN A 83 -8.10 -2.66 -9.50
N TYR A 84 -7.04 -3.13 -8.85
CA TYR A 84 -6.45 -4.45 -9.07
C TYR A 84 -6.61 -5.27 -7.78
N ILE A 85 -7.47 -6.29 -7.83
CA ILE A 85 -7.78 -7.16 -6.69
C ILE A 85 -7.07 -8.49 -6.88
N TYR A 86 -6.15 -8.80 -5.98
CA TYR A 86 -5.34 -10.01 -5.96
C TYR A 86 -5.84 -10.98 -4.90
N ALA A 87 -5.75 -12.28 -5.17
CA ALA A 87 -5.94 -13.30 -4.14
C ALA A 87 -4.76 -13.32 -3.17
N ALA A 88 -4.97 -13.87 -1.98
CA ALA A 88 -3.89 -14.08 -1.00
C ALA A 88 -2.94 -15.22 -1.35
N THR A 89 -3.07 -15.91 -2.49
CA THR A 89 -2.19 -17.03 -2.87
C THR A 89 -0.75 -16.58 -3.09
N LYS A 90 0.23 -17.49 -2.91
CA LYS A 90 1.68 -17.18 -3.07
C LYS A 90 1.98 -16.54 -4.43
N GLN A 91 1.38 -17.04 -5.50
CA GLN A 91 1.59 -16.52 -6.85
C GLN A 91 1.01 -15.12 -7.01
N GLN A 92 -0.22 -14.88 -6.54
CA GLN A 92 -0.87 -13.58 -6.66
C GLN A 92 -0.18 -12.51 -5.79
N ARG A 93 0.31 -12.86 -4.59
CA ARG A 93 1.12 -11.95 -3.77
C ARG A 93 2.40 -11.49 -4.49
N LYS A 94 3.10 -12.40 -5.17
CA LYS A 94 4.28 -12.04 -5.99
C LYS A 94 3.90 -11.11 -7.14
N LYS A 95 2.78 -11.38 -7.83
CA LYS A 95 2.26 -10.50 -8.89
C LYS A 95 1.88 -9.11 -8.35
N ALA A 96 1.30 -9.04 -7.16
CA ALA A 96 0.95 -7.77 -6.51
C ALA A 96 2.21 -6.94 -6.18
N VAL A 97 3.21 -7.56 -5.55
CA VAL A 97 4.50 -6.91 -5.26
C VAL A 97 5.14 -6.37 -6.54
N LYS A 98 5.28 -7.22 -7.58
CA LYS A 98 5.85 -6.79 -8.86
C LYS A 98 5.08 -5.61 -9.45
N HIS A 99 3.76 -5.67 -9.44
CA HIS A 99 2.95 -4.60 -10.04
C HIS A 99 3.07 -3.27 -9.28
N ILE A 100 3.18 -3.31 -7.95
CA ILE A 100 3.42 -2.12 -7.13
C ILE A 100 4.79 -1.52 -7.45
N LEU A 101 5.84 -2.33 -7.59
CA LEU A 101 7.19 -1.86 -7.94
C LEU A 101 7.23 -1.28 -9.35
N ASP A 102 6.65 -1.96 -10.35
CA ASP A 102 6.56 -1.45 -11.71
C ASP A 102 5.78 -0.13 -11.77
N HIS A 103 4.73 0.00 -10.95
CA HIS A 103 3.95 1.24 -10.84
C HIS A 103 4.79 2.37 -10.23
N ARG A 104 5.51 2.09 -9.13
CA ARG A 104 6.41 3.04 -8.50
C ARG A 104 7.45 3.56 -9.49
N GLU A 105 8.08 2.67 -10.25
CA GLU A 105 9.08 3.06 -11.25
C GLU A 105 8.50 4.01 -12.30
N ARG A 106 7.30 3.69 -12.83
CA ARG A 106 6.60 4.60 -13.74
C ARG A 106 6.31 5.96 -13.10
N ARG A 107 5.96 6.00 -11.81
CA ARG A 107 5.74 7.27 -11.09
C ARG A 107 7.06 8.04 -10.98
N ILE A 108 8.16 7.41 -10.60
CA ILE A 108 9.48 8.05 -10.53
C ILE A 108 9.85 8.70 -11.87
N VAL A 109 9.67 7.97 -12.98
CA VAL A 109 9.92 8.51 -14.33
C VAL A 109 8.97 9.68 -14.65
N GLN A 110 7.68 9.58 -14.33
CA GLN A 110 6.70 10.66 -14.55
C GLN A 110 7.03 11.95 -13.80
N TYR A 111 7.69 11.85 -12.64
CA TYR A 111 8.16 13.02 -11.89
C TYR A 111 9.53 13.54 -12.36
N GLY A 112 10.12 12.96 -13.41
CA GLY A 112 11.41 13.39 -13.96
C GLY A 112 12.61 12.83 -13.20
N GLY A 113 12.47 11.65 -12.57
CA GLY A 113 13.55 10.97 -11.87
C GLY A 113 13.43 11.00 -10.34
N TYR A 114 14.33 10.27 -9.67
CA TYR A 114 14.20 9.97 -8.24
C TYR A 114 14.31 11.21 -7.33
N GLU A 115 15.17 12.17 -7.63
CA GLU A 115 15.34 13.37 -6.78
C GLU A 115 14.07 14.25 -6.75
N ASN A 116 13.45 14.44 -7.92
CA ASN A 116 12.17 15.14 -8.00
C ASN A 116 11.07 14.35 -7.31
N TYR A 117 11.02 13.03 -7.52
CA TYR A 117 10.08 12.14 -6.85
C TYR A 117 10.18 12.26 -5.32
N ARG A 118 11.39 12.19 -4.78
CA ARG A 118 11.68 12.31 -3.35
C ARG A 118 11.30 13.68 -2.79
N THR A 119 11.52 14.75 -3.55
CA THR A 119 11.06 16.10 -3.17
C THR A 119 9.54 16.15 -3.05
N GLN A 120 8.83 15.57 -4.01
CA GLN A 120 7.37 15.48 -3.96
C GLN A 120 6.88 14.60 -2.81
N MET A 121 7.58 13.51 -2.47
CA MET A 121 7.24 12.68 -1.30
C MET A 121 7.26 13.50 -0.01
N LYS A 122 8.28 14.37 0.17
CA LYS A 122 8.38 15.27 1.33
C LYS A 122 7.22 16.24 1.38
N HIS A 123 6.91 16.91 0.26
CA HIS A 123 5.78 17.84 0.18
C HIS A 123 4.44 17.17 0.48
N GLN A 124 4.21 15.99 -0.10
CA GLN A 124 2.99 15.21 0.13
C GLN A 124 2.85 14.79 1.60
N TYR A 125 3.94 14.38 2.25
CA TYR A 125 3.91 14.06 3.67
C TYR A 125 3.58 15.28 4.53
N ILE A 126 4.27 16.40 4.32
CA ILE A 126 4.05 17.63 5.10
C ILE A 126 2.60 18.11 4.97
N SER A 127 2.03 18.08 3.76
CA SER A 127 0.64 18.51 3.52
C SER A 127 -0.41 17.55 4.07
N SER A 128 -0.04 16.29 4.32
CA SER A 128 -1.01 15.25 4.67
C SER A 128 -0.93 14.77 6.13
N LYS A 129 0.22 14.91 6.81
CA LYS A 129 0.47 14.32 8.14
C LYS A 129 -0.57 14.67 9.21
N GLY A 130 -1.20 15.85 9.12
CA GLY A 130 -2.23 16.31 10.07
C GLY A 130 -3.67 15.90 9.71
N GLN A 131 -3.90 15.29 8.55
CA GLN A 131 -5.25 14.95 8.11
C GLN A 131 -5.83 13.80 8.95
N LYS A 132 -7.07 13.97 9.40
CA LYS A 132 -7.80 12.94 10.15
C LYS A 132 -7.94 11.66 9.32
N GLY A 133 -7.90 10.52 10.00
CA GLY A 133 -8.04 9.20 9.38
C GLY A 133 -6.69 8.52 9.20
N PHE A 134 -6.42 7.98 8.00
CA PHE A 134 -5.20 7.21 7.72
C PHE A 134 -3.94 7.98 8.12
N TRP A 135 -3.79 9.24 7.71
CA TRP A 135 -2.54 9.98 7.90
C TRP A 135 -2.19 10.22 9.37
N SER A 136 -3.18 10.55 10.20
CA SER A 136 -2.99 10.72 11.65
C SER A 136 -2.78 9.42 12.43
N GLN A 137 -3.09 8.26 11.84
CA GLN A 137 -3.08 6.96 12.52
C GLN A 137 -2.04 5.97 11.96
N ALA A 138 -1.49 6.25 10.78
CA ALA A 138 -0.52 5.38 10.14
C ALA A 138 0.88 5.63 10.69
N GLU A 139 1.65 4.55 10.81
CA GLU A 139 3.03 4.58 11.23
C GLU A 139 3.96 4.33 10.05
N PHE A 140 5.11 5.00 10.02
CA PHE A 140 6.17 4.65 9.06
C PHE A 140 6.82 3.35 9.48
N ILE A 141 6.84 2.39 8.57
CA ILE A 141 7.56 1.14 8.77
C ILE A 141 9.03 1.37 8.44
N ASN A 142 9.87 1.11 9.44
CA ASN A 142 11.34 1.16 9.40
C ASN A 142 11.94 2.59 9.44
N LYS A 143 12.15 3.12 10.66
CA LYS A 143 12.83 4.41 10.92
C LYS A 143 14.32 4.45 10.49
N LYS A 144 14.91 3.33 10.02
CA LYS A 144 16.36 3.17 9.91
C LYS A 144 16.96 3.22 8.49
N ARG A 145 16.19 3.47 7.42
CA ARG A 145 16.78 3.43 6.06
C ARG A 145 16.52 4.56 5.08
N GLU A 146 15.80 5.60 5.45
CA GLU A 146 15.94 6.87 4.72
C GLU A 146 16.20 7.98 5.72
N GLY A 147 17.25 8.77 5.48
CA GLY A 147 17.64 9.93 6.27
C GLY A 147 16.62 11.07 6.23
N ILE A 148 15.38 10.78 6.61
CA ILE A 148 14.45 11.74 7.16
C ILE A 148 14.90 11.89 8.62
N LYS A 149 15.90 12.74 8.83
CA LYS A 149 16.12 13.28 10.16
C LYS A 149 14.82 13.98 10.53
N ASN A 150 14.25 13.58 11.66
CA ASN A 150 13.35 14.46 12.36
C ASN A 150 14.25 15.58 12.88
N ASP A 151 14.32 16.66 12.11
CA ASP A 151 14.69 17.95 12.67
C ASP A 151 13.61 18.37 13.69
#